data_AF-A0A9E1ZF37-F1
#
_entry.id   AF-A0A9E1ZF37-F1
#
_cell.length_a   1.000
_cell.length_b   1.000
_cell.length_c   1.000
_cell.angle_alpha   90.00
_cell.angle_beta   90.00
_cell.angle_gamma   90.00
#
_symmetry.space_group_name_H-M   'P 1'
#
loop_
_entity.id
_entity.type
_entity.pdbx_description
1 polymer ?
#
loop_
_entity_poly.entity_id
_entity_poly.type
_entity_poly.pdbx_seq_one_letter_code
_entity_poly.pdbx_strand_id
1 'polypeptide(L)'
;MNPLDRRQFIRDIGVSTAALPFITGLPSLGLAATTPRRQRLVVMFSPNGTIPKNFWPDATGSDFELKEIMKPLAPFRNRMLVLNGLNNRVRGDGDSHMRGMSCLLTGIELFPGNIQGGSDTPAGWAKGISIDQEIKNFFQSREATRTRFGSLEFGVGVS
;
A
#
# COMPACT_ATOMS: atom_id res chain seq x y z
N MET A 1 -5.89 -8.98 -62.17
CA MET A 1 -5.20 -9.24 -60.90
C MET A 1 -3.71 -9.33 -61.22
N ASN A 2 -2.90 -8.38 -60.74
CA ASN A 2 -1.44 -8.51 -60.92
C ASN A 2 -0.94 -9.67 -60.07
N PRO A 3 -0.22 -10.65 -60.64
CA PRO A 3 0.37 -11.71 -59.85
C PRO A 3 1.37 -11.08 -58.86
N LEU A 4 1.21 -11.39 -57.58
CA LEU A 4 2.16 -10.97 -56.55
C LEU A 4 3.50 -11.66 -56.84
N ASP A 5 4.55 -10.86 -57.08
CA ASP A 5 5.89 -11.39 -57.24
C ASP A 5 6.31 -12.09 -55.93
N ARG A 6 6.91 -13.28 -56.04
CA ARG A 6 7.44 -14.05 -54.90
C ARG A 6 8.36 -13.18 -54.02
N ARG A 7 9.16 -12.30 -54.64
CA ARG A 7 10.04 -11.37 -53.91
C ARG A 7 9.24 -10.36 -53.10
N GLN A 8 8.16 -9.83 -53.66
CA GLN A 8 7.26 -8.91 -53.00
C GLN A 8 6.56 -9.59 -51.81
N PHE A 9 6.04 -10.80 -52.02
CA PHE A 9 5.40 -11.58 -50.96
C PHE A 9 6.33 -11.85 -49.76
N ILE A 10 7.57 -12.30 -50.00
CA ILE A 10 8.54 -12.59 -48.92
C ILE A 10 8.94 -11.30 -48.18
N ARG A 11 9.15 -10.20 -48.91
CA ARG A 11 9.49 -8.90 -48.32
C ARG A 11 8.36 -8.42 -47.41
N ASP A 12 7.12 -8.48 -47.89
CA ASP A 12 5.97 -7.96 -47.16
C ASP A 12 5.72 -8.76 -45.87
N ILE A 13 5.85 -10.10 -45.90
CA ILE A 13 5.81 -10.96 -44.69
C ILE A 13 6.94 -10.61 -43.70
N GLY A 14 8.16 -10.41 -44.20
CA GLY A 14 9.32 -10.07 -43.36
C GLY A 14 9.12 -8.74 -42.64
N VAL A 15 8.65 -7.71 -43.34
CA VAL A 15 8.35 -6.39 -42.78
C VAL A 15 7.21 -6.47 -41.76
N SER A 16 6.12 -7.18 -42.05
CA SER A 16 5.00 -7.33 -41.11
C SER A 16 5.41 -8.04 -39.82
N THR A 17 6.22 -9.11 -39.91
CA THR A 17 6.68 -9.87 -38.74
C THR A 17 7.66 -9.05 -37.91
N ALA A 18 8.57 -8.31 -38.54
CA ALA A 18 9.51 -7.42 -37.84
C ALA A 18 8.82 -6.24 -37.17
N ALA A 19 7.70 -5.75 -37.73
CA ALA A 19 6.91 -4.67 -37.16
C ALA A 19 6.04 -5.11 -35.98
N LEU A 20 5.68 -6.40 -35.89
CA LEU A 20 4.74 -6.91 -34.90
C LEU A 20 5.12 -6.60 -33.43
N PRO A 21 6.37 -6.78 -32.97
CA PRO A 21 6.76 -6.44 -31.60
C PRO A 21 6.54 -4.95 -31.28
N PHE A 22 6.80 -4.07 -32.25
CA PHE A 22 6.63 -2.62 -32.09
C PHE A 22 5.16 -2.23 -32.03
N ILE A 23 4.30 -2.91 -32.80
CA ILE A 23 2.85 -2.71 -32.79
C ILE A 23 2.25 -3.24 -31.48
N THR A 24 2.65 -4.41 -31.01
CA THR A 24 2.21 -4.98 -29.72
C THR A 24 2.71 -4.20 -28.51
N GLY A 25 3.80 -3.44 -28.68
CA GLY A 25 4.33 -2.53 -27.66
C GLY A 25 3.59 -1.19 -27.57
N LEU A 26 2.73 -0.86 -28.54
CA LEU A 26 1.93 0.36 -28.49
C LEU A 26 0.83 0.22 -27.44
N PRO A 27 0.73 1.15 -26.46
CA PRO A 27 -0.30 1.11 -25.42
C PRO A 27 -1.73 1.10 -25.96
N SER A 28 -1.95 1.59 -27.18
CA SER A 28 -3.24 1.67 -27.86
C SER A 28 -3.68 0.38 -28.56
N LEU A 29 -2.75 -0.54 -28.85
CA LEU A 29 -3.00 -1.82 -29.53
C LEU A 29 -2.70 -3.03 -28.66
N GLY A 30 -1.94 -2.85 -27.58
CA GLY A 30 -1.96 -3.78 -26.47
C GLY A 30 -3.39 -3.88 -25.95
N LEU A 31 -3.81 -5.08 -25.58
CA LEU A 31 -5.00 -5.36 -24.76
C LEU A 31 -4.86 -4.72 -23.35
N ALA A 32 -4.32 -3.50 -23.26
CA ALA A 32 -4.41 -2.62 -22.11
C ALA A 32 -5.87 -2.23 -21.99
N ALA A 33 -6.60 -3.21 -21.46
CA ALA A 33 -8.02 -3.18 -21.27
C ALA A 33 -8.43 -1.87 -20.60
N THR A 34 -9.67 -1.50 -20.87
CA THR A 34 -10.54 -0.59 -20.11
C THR A 34 -10.67 -0.95 -18.62
N THR A 35 -9.72 -1.71 -18.06
CA THR A 35 -9.69 -2.13 -16.67
C THR A 35 -9.52 -0.89 -15.81
N PRO A 36 -10.46 -0.62 -14.91
CA PRO A 36 -10.36 0.52 -14.02
C PRO A 36 -9.05 0.44 -13.21
N ARG A 37 -8.44 1.61 -12.98
CA ARG A 37 -7.20 1.72 -12.22
C ARG A 37 -7.38 1.01 -10.87
N ARG A 38 -6.54 0.02 -10.60
CA ARG A 38 -6.56 -0.72 -9.34
C ARG A 38 -6.39 0.24 -8.17
N GLN A 39 -7.34 0.22 -7.24
CA GLN A 39 -7.23 0.93 -5.97
C GLN A 39 -6.26 0.17 -5.05
N ARG A 40 -5.51 0.90 -4.23
CA ARG A 40 -4.55 0.34 -3.27
C ARG A 40 -4.78 1.01 -1.93
N LEU A 41 -4.81 0.21 -0.87
CA LEU A 41 -4.72 0.70 0.50
C LEU A 41 -3.24 0.81 0.86
N VAL A 42 -2.83 1.95 1.40
CA VAL A 42 -1.49 2.15 1.95
C VAL A 42 -1.66 2.55 3.40
N VAL A 43 -0.99 1.81 4.29
CA VAL A 43 -0.93 2.10 5.71
C VAL A 43 0.50 2.51 6.02
N MET A 44 0.67 3.69 6.59
CA MET A 44 1.98 4.22 7.00
C MET A 44 1.99 4.40 8.50
N PHE A 45 3.04 3.90 9.14
CA PHE A 45 3.27 4.01 10.57
C PHE A 45 4.60 4.71 10.82
N SER A 46 4.58 5.72 11.69
CA SER A 46 5.78 6.44 12.13
C SER A 46 5.96 6.15 13.64
N PRO A 47 6.93 5.32 14.03
CA PRO A 47 7.19 5.02 15.44
C PRO A 47 7.81 6.22 16.17
N ASN A 48 7.89 6.13 17.50
CA ASN A 48 8.61 7.07 18.39
C ASN A 48 8.01 8.48 18.53
N GLY A 49 6.79 8.70 18.03
CA GLY A 49 6.06 9.96 18.23
C GLY A 49 6.31 11.01 17.14
N THR A 50 5.85 12.23 17.40
CA THR A 50 5.96 13.38 16.48
C THR A 50 6.13 14.66 17.29
N ILE A 51 6.42 15.79 16.64
CA ILE A 51 6.44 17.11 17.28
C ILE A 51 5.00 17.66 17.23
N PRO A 52 4.21 17.60 18.33
CA PRO A 52 2.76 17.78 18.24
C PRO A 52 2.36 19.16 17.70
N LYS A 53 3.07 20.22 18.13
CA LYS A 53 2.88 21.61 17.67
C LYS A 53 3.09 21.80 16.15
N ASN A 54 3.89 20.94 15.52
CA ASN A 54 4.21 21.00 14.10
C ASN A 54 3.47 19.91 13.28
N PHE A 55 2.63 19.09 13.93
CA PHE A 55 1.87 18.02 13.30
C PHE A 55 0.36 18.27 13.34
N TRP A 56 -0.22 18.46 14.54
CA TRP A 56 -1.67 18.54 14.69
C TRP A 56 -2.22 19.90 14.26
N PRO A 57 -3.32 19.95 13.48
CA PRO A 57 -4.03 21.19 13.22
C PRO A 57 -4.58 21.82 14.51
N ASP A 58 -4.63 23.16 14.56
CA ASP A 58 -5.11 23.88 15.76
C ASP A 58 -6.65 23.93 15.84
N ALA A 59 -7.33 23.83 14.69
CA ALA A 59 -8.77 23.96 14.57
C ALA A 59 -9.41 22.69 13.99
N THR A 60 -10.64 22.42 14.42
CA THR A 60 -11.49 21.35 13.88
C THR A 60 -12.33 21.85 12.70
N GLY A 61 -12.82 20.93 11.87
CA GLY A 61 -13.69 21.24 10.73
C GLY A 61 -13.01 20.98 9.39
N SER A 62 -13.66 21.34 8.28
CA SER A 62 -13.12 21.17 6.92
C SER A 62 -12.00 22.16 6.60
N ASP A 63 -11.93 23.26 7.35
CA ASP A 63 -11.06 24.39 7.04
C ASP A 63 -9.77 24.44 7.86
N PHE A 64 -9.32 23.28 8.35
CA PHE A 64 -8.07 23.18 9.10
C PHE A 64 -6.83 23.51 8.24
N GLU A 65 -5.80 24.08 8.88
CA GLU A 65 -4.51 24.35 8.25
C GLU A 65 -3.53 23.19 8.46
N LEU A 66 -2.79 22.82 7.41
CA LEU A 66 -1.75 21.81 7.50
C LEU A 66 -0.49 22.42 8.13
N LYS A 67 -0.03 21.82 9.23
CA LYS A 67 1.22 22.17 9.87
C LYS A 67 2.43 21.72 9.06
N GLU A 68 3.62 22.18 9.46
CA GLU A 68 4.90 21.92 8.77
C GLU A 68 5.11 20.46 8.36
N ILE A 69 4.88 19.52 9.28
CA ILE A 69 5.09 18.08 9.02
C ILE A 69 4.09 17.54 7.98
N MET A 70 2.90 18.13 7.89
CA MET A 70 1.84 17.71 6.96
C MET A 70 1.85 18.49 5.64
N LYS A 71 2.73 19.49 5.45
CA LYS A 71 2.83 20.27 4.20
C LYS A 71 2.95 19.42 2.92
N PRO A 72 3.69 18.30 2.90
CA PRO A 72 3.75 17.43 1.72
C PRO A 72 2.39 16.86 1.29
N LEU A 73 1.40 16.84 2.19
CA LEU A 73 0.04 16.35 1.92
C LEU A 73 -0.90 17.44 1.38
N ALA A 74 -0.43 18.68 1.19
CA ALA A 74 -1.26 19.79 0.69
C ALA A 74 -2.06 19.47 -0.60
N PRO A 75 -1.53 18.73 -1.59
CA PRO A 75 -2.31 18.34 -2.77
C PRO A 75 -3.51 17.43 -2.47
N PHE A 76 -3.60 16.88 -1.26
CA PHE A 76 -4.64 15.96 -0.82
C PHE A 76 -5.57 16.57 0.24
N ARG A 77 -5.38 17.83 0.66
CA ARG A 77 -6.13 18.47 1.76
C ARG A 77 -7.64 18.21 1.71
N ASN A 78 -8.27 18.43 0.56
CA ASN A 78 -9.71 18.28 0.38
C ASN A 78 -10.20 16.82 0.38
N ARG A 79 -9.30 15.86 0.58
CA ARG A 79 -9.54 14.41 0.67
C ARG A 79 -8.97 13.83 1.98
N MET A 80 -8.68 14.67 2.97
CA MET A 80 -8.09 14.25 4.24
C MET A 80 -9.13 14.28 5.37
N LEU A 81 -9.03 13.27 6.23
CA LEU A 81 -9.63 13.24 7.54
C LEU A 81 -8.50 13.12 8.56
N VAL A 82 -8.39 14.08 9.47
CA VAL A 82 -7.37 14.07 10.53
C VAL A 82 -8.07 13.74 11.85
N LEU A 83 -7.73 12.61 12.44
CA LEU A 83 -8.30 12.14 13.70
C LEU A 83 -7.25 12.26 14.81
N ASN A 84 -7.61 12.97 15.87
CA ASN A 84 -6.80 13.11 17.08
C ASN A 84 -7.58 12.54 18.28
N GLY A 85 -6.88 12.00 19.26
CA GLY A 85 -7.48 11.39 20.47
C GLY A 85 -7.87 9.91 20.32
N LEU A 86 -7.49 9.25 19.23
CA LEU A 86 -7.64 7.80 19.08
C LEU A 86 -6.47 7.07 19.75
N ASN A 87 -6.77 6.08 20.57
CA ASN A 87 -5.76 5.28 21.26
C ASN A 87 -6.07 3.78 21.21
N ASN A 88 -5.05 2.96 20.99
CA ASN A 88 -5.13 1.53 21.17
C ASN A 88 -5.15 1.22 22.69
N ARG A 89 -6.21 0.56 23.16
CA ARG A 89 -6.41 0.21 24.58
C ARG A 89 -6.04 -1.24 24.92
N VAL A 90 -5.52 -2.00 23.95
CA VAL A 90 -5.04 -3.37 24.15
C VAL A 90 -4.00 -3.41 25.26
N ARG A 91 -4.15 -4.37 26.17
CA ARG A 91 -3.23 -4.67 27.28
C ARG A 91 -2.60 -6.06 27.07
N GLY A 92 -1.90 -6.58 28.07
CA GLY A 92 -1.15 -7.84 27.99
C GLY A 92 0.36 -7.62 27.88
N ASP A 93 1.08 -8.64 27.40
CA ASP A 93 2.55 -8.68 27.38
C ASP A 93 3.20 -7.58 26.52
N GLY A 94 4.49 -7.32 26.78
CA GLY A 94 5.28 -6.25 26.17
C GLY A 94 5.08 -4.91 26.86
N ASP A 95 5.82 -3.89 26.43
CA ASP A 95 5.56 -2.51 26.86
C ASP A 95 4.67 -1.75 25.85
N SER A 96 4.38 -0.47 26.15
CA SER A 96 3.51 0.36 25.31
C SER A 96 4.10 0.64 23.92
N HIS A 97 5.41 0.65 23.79
CA HIS A 97 6.10 0.80 22.50
C HIS A 97 5.93 -0.47 21.66
N MET A 98 6.21 -1.63 22.25
CA MET A 98 6.07 -2.93 21.59
C MET A 98 4.63 -3.18 21.12
N ARG A 99 3.64 -2.91 21.99
CA ARG A 99 2.22 -3.04 21.66
C ARG A 99 1.77 -2.00 20.63
N GLY A 100 2.25 -0.77 20.72
CA GLY A 100 1.90 0.29 19.77
C GLY A 100 2.24 -0.09 18.32
N MET A 101 3.38 -0.75 18.12
CA MET A 101 3.80 -1.24 16.81
C MET A 101 3.07 -2.53 16.41
N SER A 102 3.12 -3.54 17.28
CA SER A 102 2.72 -4.91 16.93
C SER A 102 1.20 -5.11 16.93
N CYS A 103 0.46 -4.28 17.66
CA CYS A 103 -1.00 -4.33 17.70
C CYS A 103 -1.67 -3.35 16.73
N LEU A 104 -0.90 -2.56 15.95
CA LEU A 104 -1.41 -1.45 15.14
C LEU A 104 -2.56 -1.87 14.20
N LEU A 105 -2.39 -3.00 13.51
CA LEU A 105 -3.34 -3.48 12.50
C LEU A 105 -4.14 -4.70 12.94
N THR A 106 -3.80 -5.29 14.09
CA THR A 106 -4.50 -6.45 14.65
C THR A 106 -5.50 -6.05 15.73
N GLY A 107 -5.21 -5.01 16.52
CA GLY A 107 -6.08 -4.57 17.61
C GLY A 107 -6.27 -5.61 18.71
N ILE A 108 -5.38 -6.58 18.84
CA ILE A 108 -5.44 -7.64 19.86
C ILE A 108 -4.09 -7.84 20.56
N GLU A 109 -4.13 -8.48 21.73
CA GLU A 109 -2.97 -8.76 22.58
C GLU A 109 -1.89 -9.57 21.85
N LEU A 110 -0.63 -9.33 22.20
CA LEU A 110 0.51 -10.07 21.64
C LEU A 110 0.52 -11.52 22.16
N PHE A 111 1.23 -12.38 21.43
CA PHE A 111 1.58 -13.67 22.00
C PHE A 111 2.54 -13.47 23.20
N PRO A 112 2.54 -14.36 24.19
CA PRO A 112 3.66 -14.48 25.10
C PRO A 112 4.94 -14.79 24.32
N GLY A 113 6.08 -14.30 24.81
CA GLY A 113 7.35 -14.51 24.12
C GLY A 113 8.55 -14.16 24.97
N ASN A 114 9.67 -13.92 24.30
CA ASN A 114 10.97 -13.65 24.93
C ASN A 114 11.61 -12.33 24.45
N ILE A 115 10.85 -11.50 23.72
CA ILE A 115 11.35 -10.20 23.24
C ILE A 115 11.20 -9.22 24.41
N GLN A 116 12.33 -8.70 24.88
CA GLN A 116 12.37 -7.77 26.01
C GLN A 116 12.26 -6.32 25.52
N GLY A 117 11.31 -5.58 26.09
CA GLY A 117 11.16 -4.14 25.92
C GLY A 117 11.83 -3.34 27.04
N GLY A 118 11.39 -2.10 27.21
CA GLY A 118 11.96 -1.11 28.12
C GLY A 118 11.91 -1.48 29.61
N SER A 119 10.89 -2.21 30.09
CA SER A 119 10.81 -2.71 31.50
C SER A 119 9.61 -3.64 31.82
N ASP A 120 8.82 -4.07 30.83
CA ASP A 120 7.62 -4.91 31.07
C ASP A 120 7.87 -6.40 30.78
N THR A 121 6.85 -7.23 31.02
CA THR A 121 6.82 -8.66 30.65
C THR A 121 7.27 -8.86 29.20
N PRO A 122 8.18 -9.80 28.91
CA PRO A 122 8.57 -10.10 27.54
C PRO A 122 7.37 -10.41 26.65
N ALA A 123 7.38 -9.90 25.42
CA ALA A 123 6.33 -10.14 24.45
C ALA A 123 6.81 -11.08 23.33
N GLY A 124 5.85 -11.68 22.64
CA GLY A 124 6.01 -12.35 21.37
C GLY A 124 5.54 -11.48 20.21
N TRP A 125 5.34 -12.13 19.06
CA TRP A 125 4.91 -11.45 17.85
C TRP A 125 3.41 -11.08 17.87
N ALA A 126 3.00 -10.29 16.88
CA ALA A 126 1.61 -9.95 16.66
C ALA A 126 0.74 -11.21 16.53
N LYS A 127 -0.43 -11.18 17.17
CA LYS A 127 -1.41 -12.27 17.14
C LYS A 127 -2.54 -11.94 16.19
N GLY A 128 -3.15 -12.98 15.62
CA GLY A 128 -4.37 -12.88 14.82
C GLY A 128 -4.15 -12.31 13.42
N ILE A 129 -5.24 -12.24 12.66
CA ILE A 129 -5.24 -11.63 11.34
C ILE A 129 -5.33 -10.10 11.48
N SER A 130 -4.43 -9.38 10.81
CA SER A 130 -4.50 -7.92 10.74
C SER A 130 -5.51 -7.45 9.69
N ILE A 131 -6.00 -6.22 9.83
CA ILE A 131 -7.01 -5.66 8.93
C ILE A 131 -6.55 -5.63 7.47
N ASP A 132 -5.27 -5.39 7.21
CA ASP A 132 -4.70 -5.43 5.86
C ASP A 132 -4.73 -6.86 5.28
N GLN A 133 -4.49 -7.89 6.10
CA GLN A 133 -4.54 -9.28 5.69
C GLN A 133 -5.98 -9.76 5.46
N GLU A 134 -6.93 -9.27 6.24
CA GLU A 134 -8.36 -9.54 6.02
C GLU A 134 -8.85 -8.89 4.71
N ILE A 135 -8.48 -7.62 4.48
CA ILE A 135 -8.76 -6.91 3.22
C ILE A 135 -8.12 -7.64 2.03
N LYS A 136 -6.86 -8.09 2.17
CA LYS A 136 -6.18 -8.92 1.18
C LYS A 136 -6.98 -10.18 0.89
N ASN A 137 -7.36 -10.96 1.91
CA ASN A 137 -8.11 -12.20 1.73
C ASN A 137 -9.41 -11.96 0.97
N PHE A 138 -10.16 -10.93 1.34
CA PHE A 138 -11.39 -10.54 0.65
C PHE A 138 -11.16 -10.26 -0.84
N PHE A 139 -10.19 -9.41 -1.20
CA PHE A 139 -9.94 -9.04 -2.59
C PHE A 139 -9.23 -10.12 -3.42
N GLN A 140 -8.41 -10.97 -2.80
CA GLN A 140 -7.74 -12.07 -3.52
C GLN A 140 -8.67 -13.25 -3.81
N SER A 141 -9.75 -13.42 -3.03
CA SER A 141 -10.75 -14.48 -3.25
C SER A 141 -11.54 -14.32 -4.57
N ARG A 142 -11.52 -13.13 -5.18
CA ARG A 142 -12.31 -12.80 -6.37
C ARG A 142 -11.39 -12.59 -7.56
N GLU A 143 -11.63 -13.33 -8.65
CA GLU A 143 -10.81 -13.23 -9.87
C GLU A 143 -10.71 -11.80 -10.41
N ALA A 144 -11.82 -11.06 -10.38
CA ALA A 144 -11.89 -9.69 -10.86
C ALA A 144 -10.97 -8.71 -10.12
N THR A 145 -10.66 -8.95 -8.84
CA THR A 145 -9.82 -8.07 -8.00
C THR A 145 -8.47 -8.66 -7.63
N ARG A 146 -8.23 -9.92 -7.98
CA ARG A 146 -6.98 -10.63 -7.71
C ARG A 146 -5.81 -9.96 -8.41
N THR A 147 -4.70 -9.86 -7.70
CA THR A 147 -3.44 -9.26 -8.16
C THR A 147 -2.33 -10.30 -8.04
N ARG A 148 -1.18 -10.07 -8.71
CA ARG A 148 -0.02 -10.97 -8.58
C ARG A 148 0.44 -11.14 -7.13
N PHE A 149 0.40 -10.04 -6.37
CA PHE A 149 0.69 -10.00 -4.94
C PHE A 149 -0.50 -9.38 -4.23
N GLY A 150 -1.05 -10.06 -3.23
CA GLY A 150 -2.23 -9.59 -2.50
C GLY A 150 -1.93 -8.50 -1.48
N SER A 151 -0.75 -8.55 -0.87
CA SER A 151 -0.20 -7.53 0.04
C SER A 151 1.30 -7.37 -0.24
N LEU A 152 1.85 -6.23 0.18
CA LEU A 152 3.27 -5.94 0.11
C LEU A 152 3.66 -5.17 1.38
N GLU A 153 4.62 -5.72 2.12
CA GLU A 153 5.12 -5.15 3.36
C GLU A 153 6.55 -4.63 3.14
N PHE A 154 6.78 -3.32 3.35
CA PHE A 154 8.08 -2.68 3.19
C PHE A 154 8.57 -2.14 4.53
N GLY A 155 9.84 -2.34 4.83
CA GLY A 155 10.53 -1.74 5.97
C GLY A 155 11.72 -0.92 5.50
N VAL A 156 11.95 0.24 6.12
CA VAL A 156 13.21 0.97 5.97
C VAL A 156 14.13 0.45 7.09
N GLY A 157 15.13 -0.33 6.73
CA GLY A 157 16.18 -0.71 7.66
C GLY A 157 16.97 0.52 8.05
N VAL A 158 17.02 0.82 9.34
CA VAL A 158 17.98 1.78 9.89
C VAL A 158 19.13 0.93 10.42
N SER A 159 20.25 0.97 9.70
CA SER A 159 21.51 0.35 10.11
C SER A 159 22.19 1.17 11.20
#